data_AF-A0A852T481-F1
#
_entry.id   AF-A0A852T481-F1
#
_cell.length_a   1.000
_cell.length_b   1.000
_cell.length_c   1.000
_cell.angle_alpha   90.00
_cell.angle_beta   90.00
_cell.angle_gamma   90.00
#
_symmetry.space_group_name_H-M   'P 1'
#
loop_
_entity.id
_entity.type
_entity.pdbx_description
1 polymer ?
#
loop_
_entity_poly.entity_id
_entity_poly.type
_entity_poly.pdbx_seq_one_letter_code
_entity_poly.pdbx_strand_id
1 'polypeptide(L)' 'MKWEYLFTNEEENISMLGAEGWELVTVVQHPTGLTFYLKRPVQSLVHRLTQEQKEEVYKQNFGQAESRKTS' A
#
# COMPACT_ATOMS: atom_id res chain seq x y z
N MET A 1 0.99 -1.14 19.07
CA MET A 1 0.90 -1.08 17.59
C MET A 1 -0.24 -1.99 17.14
N LYS A 2 -1.08 -1.56 16.19
CA LYS A 2 -2.16 -2.39 15.63
C LYS A 2 -1.73 -2.94 14.26
N TRP A 3 -2.11 -4.17 13.95
CA TRP A 3 -1.77 -4.87 12.71
C TRP A 3 -3.04 -5.29 11.97
N GLU A 4 -3.02 -5.20 10.65
CA GLU A 4 -4.02 -5.78 9.75
C GLU A 4 -3.48 -7.09 9.17
N TYR A 5 -4.38 -8.04 8.94
CA TYR A 5 -4.06 -9.33 8.35
C TYR A 5 -4.92 -9.57 7.11
N LEU A 6 -4.31 -10.14 6.08
CA LEU A 6 -4.95 -10.53 4.84
C LEU A 6 -4.55 -11.97 4.54
N PHE A 7 -5.45 -12.74 3.94
CA PHE A 7 -5.08 -13.99 3.29
C PHE A 7 -5.55 -14.00 1.84
N THR A 8 -4.78 -14.64 0.97
CA THR A 8 -5.12 -14.81 -0.44
C THR A 8 -4.67 -16.18 -0.93
N ASN A 9 -5.33 -16.68 -1.97
CA ASN A 9 -4.99 -17.92 -2.66
C ASN A 9 -4.38 -17.65 -4.05
N GLU A 10 -4.29 -16.37 -4.43
CA GLU A 10 -3.81 -15.92 -5.73
C GLU A 10 -2.36 -15.45 -5.61
N GLU A 11 -1.44 -16.22 -6.20
CA GLU A 11 0.00 -15.94 -6.18
C GLU A 11 0.35 -14.63 -6.91
N GLU A 12 -0.37 -14.31 -7.99
CA GLU A 12 -0.20 -13.10 -8.80
C GLU A 12 -0.37 -11.81 -7.99
N ASN A 13 -1.15 -11.86 -6.91
CA ASN A 13 -1.40 -10.72 -6.05
C ASN A 13 -0.26 -10.43 -5.06
N ILE A 14 0.67 -11.36 -4.82
CA ILE A 14 1.69 -11.19 -3.77
C ILE A 14 2.62 -10.01 -4.06
N SER A 15 3.07 -9.88 -5.31
CA SER A 15 3.96 -8.78 -5.72
C SER A 15 3.27 -7.41 -5.56
N MET A 16 1.99 -7.33 -5.92
CA MET A 16 1.19 -6.11 -5.77
C MET A 16 0.98 -5.78 -4.29
N LEU A 17 0.62 -6.77 -3.47
CA LEU A 17 0.43 -6.61 -2.03
C LEU A 17 1.73 -6.18 -1.34
N GLY A 18 2.88 -6.70 -1.77
CA GLY A 18 4.19 -6.24 -1.33
C GLY A 18 4.43 -4.75 -1.61
N ALA A 19 4.05 -4.27 -2.79
CA ALA A 19 4.13 -2.85 -3.14
C ALA A 19 3.20 -1.96 -2.29
N GLU A 20 2.06 -2.50 -1.84
CA GLU A 20 1.13 -1.83 -0.92
C GLU A 20 1.58 -1.87 0.56
N GLY A 21 2.72 -2.50 0.86
CA GLY A 21 3.27 -2.61 2.21
C GLY A 21 2.74 -3.79 3.01
N TRP A 22 2.16 -4.79 2.36
CA TRP A 22 1.87 -6.09 2.98
C TRP A 22 3.13 -6.96 3.02
N GLU A 23 3.38 -7.55 4.18
CA GLU A 23 4.47 -8.49 4.43
C GLU A 23 3.94 -9.92 4.47
N LEU A 24 4.53 -10.82 3.69
CA LEU A 24 4.22 -12.25 3.74
C LEU A 24 4.70 -12.84 5.07
N VAL A 25 3.78 -13.47 5.81
CA VAL A 25 4.03 -14.08 7.12
C VAL A 25 4.25 -15.58 6.98
N THR A 26 3.33 -16.26 6.30
CA THR A 26 3.38 -17.70 6.11
C THR A 26 2.63 -18.13 4.87
N VAL A 27 3.02 -19.28 4.32
CA VAL A 27 2.33 -19.96 3.23
C VAL A 27 1.89 -21.32 3.74
N VAL A 28 0.62 -21.66 3.54
CA VAL A 28 0.06 -22.95 3.90
C VAL A 28 -0.34 -23.67 2.63
N GLN A 29 0.14 -24.90 2.47
CA GLN A 29 -0.24 -25.75 1.35
C GLN A 29 -1.44 -26.62 1.75
N HIS A 30 -2.51 -26.51 0.96
CA HIS A 30 -3.71 -27.31 1.06
C HIS A 30 -3.85 -28.21 -0.18
N PRO A 31 -4.65 -29.29 -0.11
CA PRO A 31 -4.97 -30.11 -1.29
C PRO A 31 -5.59 -29.31 -2.44
N THR A 32 -6.24 -28.18 -2.12
CA THR A 32 -6.92 -27.29 -3.07
C THR A 32 -6.06 -26.13 -3.57
N GLY A 33 -4.81 -25.99 -3.10
CA GLY A 33 -3.91 -24.90 -3.50
C GLY A 33 -3.11 -24.30 -2.35
N LEU A 34 -2.45 -23.17 -2.61
CA LEU A 34 -1.70 -22.41 -1.60
C LEU A 34 -2.59 -21.33 -0.96
N THR A 35 -2.33 -21.04 0.30
CA THR A 35 -2.89 -19.88 1.00
C THR A 35 -1.75 -19.07 1.60
N PHE A 36 -1.71 -17.80 1.22
CA PHE A 36 -0.71 -16.84 1.65
C PHE A 36 -1.31 -15.96 2.72
N TYR A 37 -0.64 -15.86 3.86
CA TYR A 37 -1.03 -15.00 4.98
C TYR A 37 -0.08 -13.82 5.04
N LEU A 38 -0.64 -12.62 5.02
CA LEU A 38 0.10 -11.36 5.02
C LEU A 38 -0.34 -10.50 6.19
N LYS A 39 0.57 -9.63 6.62
CA LYS A 39 0.30 -8.61 7.64
C LYS A 39 0.80 -7.24 7.18
N ARG A 40 0.22 -6.18 7.71
CA ARG A 40 0.80 -4.84 7.61
C ARG A 40 0.48 -4.01 8.85
N PRO A 41 1.31 -3.02 9.22
CA PRO A 41 0.97 -2.10 10.29
C PRO A 41 -0.27 -1.29 9.92
N VAL A 42 -1.23 -1.15 10.85
CA VAL A 42 -2.39 -0.27 10.65
C VAL A 42 -1.86 1.14 10.49
N GLN A 43 -2.02 1.71 9.29
CA GLN A 43 -1.87 3.13 9.11
C GLN A 43 -2.98 3.81 9.92
N SER A 44 -2.60 4.41 11.06
CA SER A 44 -3.55 5.16 11.88
C SER A 44 -4.27 6.20 11.02
N LEU A 45 -5.55 6.46 11.30
CA LEU A 45 -6.38 7.39 10.54
C LEU A 45 -5.72 8.77 10.38
N VAL A 46 -4.99 9.20 11.41
CA VAL A 46 -4.17 10.43 11.42
C VAL A 46 -3.06 10.40 10.37
N HIS A 47 -2.44 9.23 10.16
CA HIS A 47 -1.34 9.08 9.20
C HIS A 47 -1.84 9.11 7.75
N ARG A 48 -3.02 8.54 7.46
CA ARG A 48 -3.68 8.64 6.14
C ARG A 48 -4.03 10.09 5.80
N LEU A 49 -4.68 10.80 6.74
CA LEU A 49 -5.00 12.22 6.60
C LEU A 49 -3.75 13.06 6.31
N THR A 50 -2.64 12.83 7.02
CA THR A 50 -1.40 13.59 6.76
C THR A 50 -0.73 13.24 5.43
N GLN A 51 -0.93 12.05 4.87
CA GLN A 51 -0.42 11.73 3.53
C GLN A 51 -1.25 12.41 2.45
N GLU A 52 -2.57 12.33 2.53
CA GLU A 52 -3.48 13.00 1.57
C GLU A 52 -3.26 14.53 1.58
N GLN A 53 -3.16 15.13 2.78
CA GLN A 53 -2.85 16.55 2.92
C GLN A 53 -1.47 16.90 2.35
N LYS A 54 -0.46 16.03 2.51
CA LYS A 54 0.86 16.24 1.91
C LYS A 54 0.82 16.13 0.38
N GLU A 55 0.06 15.20 -0.18
CA GLU A 55 -0.13 15.10 -1.62
C GLU A 55 -0.87 16.31 -2.20
N GLU A 56 -1.90 16.82 -1.52
CA GLU A 56 -2.59 18.05 -1.92
C GLU A 56 -1.65 19.26 -1.90
N VAL A 57 -0.86 19.43 -0.82
CA VAL A 57 0.13 20.51 -0.73
C VAL A 57 1.22 20.37 -1.78
N TYR A 58 1.67 19.15 -2.07
CA TYR A 58 2.66 18.90 -3.12
C TYR A 58 2.11 19.24 -4.51
N LYS A 59 0.88 18.84 -4.82
CA LYS A 59 0.20 19.20 -6.09
C LYS A 59 0.02 20.72 -6.23
N GLN A 60 -0.36 21.41 -5.16
CA GLN A 60 -0.54 22.86 -5.18
C GLN A 60 0.78 23.61 -5.37
N ASN A 61 1.86 23.18 -4.71
CA ASN A 61 3.13 23.89 -4.73
C ASN A 61 4.05 23.53 -5.91
N PHE A 62 3.99 22.30 -6.41
CA PHE A 62 4.89 21.82 -7.47
C PHE A 62 4.19 21.56 -8.80
N GLY A 63 2.86 21.42 -8.84
CA GLY A 63 2.10 21.28 -10.09
C GLY A 63 2.03 22.57 -10.93
N GLN A 64 2.33 23.75 -10.36
CA GLN A 64 2.39 25.02 -11.10
C GLN A 64 3.79 25.35 -11.66
N ALA A 65 4.84 24.63 -11.26
CA ALA A 65 6.20 24.94 -11.67
C ALA A 65 6.51 24.52 -13.12
N GLU A 66 5.76 23.56 -13.67
CA GLU A 66 6.00 23.04 -15.03
C GLU A 66 5.27 23.84 -16.13
N SER A 67 4.18 24.57 -15.82
CA SER A 67 3.46 25.38 -16.83
C SER A 67 4.08 26.75 -17.14
N ARG A 68 5.19 27.15 -16.47
CA ARG A 68 5.84 28.46 -16.71
C ARG A 68 7.11 28.41 -17.56
N LYS A 69 7.54 27.25 -18.05
CA LYS A 69 8.76 27.12 -18.87
C LYS A 69 8.54 26.97 -20.38
N THR A 70 7.32 27.12 -20.88
CA THR A 70 7.04 27.23 -22.31
C THR A 70 6.18 28.47 -22.60
N SER A 71 6.82 29.63 -22.60
CA SER A 71 6.34 30.84 -23.28
C SER A 71 7.54 31.65 -23.72
#